data_AF-A0A838U6Q3-F1
#
_entry.id   AF-A0A838U6Q3-F1
#
_cell.length_a   1.000
_cell.length_b   1.000
_cell.length_c   1.000
_cell.angle_alpha   90.00
_cell.angle_beta   90.00
_cell.angle_gamma   90.00
#
_symmetry.space_group_name_H-M   'P 1'
#
loop_
_entity.id
_entity.type
_entity.pdbx_description
1 polymer ?
#
loop_
_entity_poly.entity_id
_entity_poly.type
_entity_poly.pdbx_seq_one_letter_code
_entity_poly.pdbx_strand_id
1 'polypeptide(L)'
;MSEAATAKTARSTSELVALVEALIFVADEPVAAKLLGEVLEEERGSVQAAIDGLVREYEGRESGLQIREIAGGWQLTTRTEFHDEVRHFLKTRPSAKLSL
;
A
#
# COMPACT_ATOMS: atom_id res chain seq x y z
N MET A 1 -11.49 32.56 0.54
CA MET A 1 -10.46 32.89 1.55
C MET A 1 -9.61 31.64 1.76
N SER A 2 -8.41 31.68 1.17
CA SER A 2 -7.22 30.85 1.38
C SER A 2 -7.38 29.32 1.50
N GLU A 3 -7.25 28.64 0.36
CA GLU A 3 -6.53 27.36 0.31
C GLU A 3 -5.14 27.62 0.90
N ALA A 4 -4.88 27.06 2.08
CA ALA A 4 -3.54 27.01 2.61
C ALA A 4 -2.75 26.06 1.71
N ALA A 5 -1.96 26.62 0.80
CA ALA A 5 -0.80 25.95 0.25
C ALA A 5 0.07 25.55 1.44
N THR A 6 -0.06 24.30 1.88
CA THR A 6 0.84 23.69 2.86
C THR A 6 2.21 23.65 2.20
N ALA A 7 3.06 24.59 2.59
CA ALA A 7 4.47 24.56 2.29
C ALA A 7 4.99 23.17 2.68
N LYS A 8 5.48 22.43 1.69
CA LYS A 8 5.95 21.06 1.84
C LYS A 8 7.19 21.04 2.73
N THR A 9 6.99 20.92 4.04
CA THR A 9 8.07 20.60 4.98
C THR A 9 8.70 19.29 4.52
N ALA A 10 10.03 19.21 4.54
CA ALA A 10 10.74 17.98 4.21
C ALA A 10 10.21 16.84 5.10
N ARG A 11 9.55 15.85 4.49
CA ARG A 11 8.97 14.73 5.22
C ARG A 11 10.09 13.86 5.79
N SER A 12 9.88 13.33 6.99
CA SER A 12 10.78 12.32 7.53
C SER A 12 10.65 11.01 6.77
N THR A 13 11.68 10.16 6.78
CA THR A 13 11.59 8.82 6.15
C THR A 13 10.46 7.99 6.74
N SER A 14 10.26 8.04 8.06
CA SER A 14 9.17 7.32 8.74
C SER A 14 7.79 7.82 8.33
N GLU A 15 7.64 9.14 8.12
CA GLU A 15 6.40 9.72 7.61
C GLU A 15 6.13 9.28 6.17
N LEU A 16 7.17 9.24 5.33
CA LEU A 16 7.03 8.78 3.95
C LEU A 16 6.62 7.30 3.88
N VAL A 17 7.23 6.44 4.72
CA VAL A 17 6.84 5.03 4.85
C VAL A 17 5.36 4.90 5.25
N ALA A 18 4.92 5.64 6.26
CA ALA A 18 3.53 5.61 6.71
C ALA A 18 2.54 6.08 5.63
N LEU A 19 2.89 7.11 4.86
CA LEU A 19 2.08 7.59 3.74
C LEU A 19 2.01 6.58 2.60
N VAL A 20 3.13 5.96 2.25
CA VAL A 20 3.18 4.90 1.23
C VAL A 20 2.33 3.70 1.66
N GLU A 21 2.41 3.28 2.92
CA GLU A 21 1.57 2.22 3.48
C GLU A 21 0.08 2.55 3.34
N ALA A 22 -0.32 3.75 3.74
CA ALA A 22 -1.71 4.19 3.65
C ALA A 22 -2.24 4.20 2.21
N LEU A 23 -1.43 4.67 1.26
CA LEU A 23 -1.80 4.69 -0.16
C LEU A 23 -1.90 3.29 -0.76
N ILE A 24 -0.98 2.38 -0.43
CA ILE A 24 -1.04 0.98 -0.87
C ILE A 24 -2.24 0.26 -0.24
N PHE A 25 -2.58 0.57 1.01
CA PHE A 25 -3.71 -0.04 1.71
C PHE A 25 -5.07 0.33 1.11
N VAL A 26 -5.27 1.60 0.72
CA VAL A 26 -6.55 2.07 0.16
C VAL A 26 -6.71 1.72 -1.33
N ALA A 27 -5.63 1.34 -2.01
CA ALA A 27 -5.68 1.03 -3.43
C ALA A 27 -6.31 -0.34 -3.72
N ASP A 28 -7.30 -0.34 -4.61
CA ASP A 28 -7.94 -1.57 -5.10
C ASP A 28 -7.03 -2.35 -6.08
N GLU A 29 -6.06 -1.67 -6.70
CA GLU A 29 -5.12 -2.22 -7.68
C GLU A 29 -3.66 -1.96 -7.30
N PRO A 30 -2.69 -2.77 -7.80
CA PRO A 30 -1.27 -2.54 -7.56
C PRO A 30 -0.81 -1.13 -7.96
N VAL A 31 -0.19 -0.40 -7.04
CA VAL A 31 0.22 1.00 -7.23
C VAL A 31 1.67 1.09 -7.65
N ALA A 32 1.95 1.70 -8.80
CA ALA A 32 3.32 1.93 -9.24
C ALA A 32 4.04 2.97 -8.37
N ALA A 33 5.33 2.75 -8.08
CA ALA A 33 6.16 3.71 -7.35
C ALA A 33 6.18 5.10 -8.00
N LYS A 34 6.03 5.17 -9.33
CA LYS A 34 5.90 6.43 -10.08
C LYS A 34 4.65 7.22 -9.65
N LEU A 35 3.49 6.57 -9.56
CA LEU A 35 2.24 7.21 -9.16
C LEU A 35 2.31 7.68 -7.70
N LEU A 36 2.89 6.87 -6.82
CA LEU A 36 3.15 7.25 -5.43
C LEU A 36 4.05 8.50 -5.35
N GLY A 37 5.11 8.57 -6.16
CA GLY A 37 5.98 9.74 -6.25
C GLY A 37 5.26 10.99 -6.75
N GLU A 38 4.37 10.85 -7.74
CA GLU A 38 3.56 11.96 -8.25
C GLU A 38 2.57 12.48 -7.19
N VAL A 39 1.83 11.58 -6.52
CA VAL A 39 0.84 11.95 -5.48
C VAL A 39 1.50 12.56 -4.24
N LEU A 40 2.64 12.01 -3.84
CA LEU A 40 3.38 12.49 -2.67
C LEU A 40 4.32 13.65 -3.03
N GLU A 41 4.45 14.00 -4.30
CA GLU A 41 5.44 14.96 -4.82
C GLU A 41 6.89 14.61 -4.45
N GLU A 42 7.22 13.32 -4.24
CA GLU A 42 8.53 12.85 -3.81
C GLU A 42 9.38 12.30 -4.97
N GLU A 43 10.69 12.29 -4.77
CA GLU A 43 11.63 11.67 -5.69
C GLU A 43 11.46 10.15 -5.70
N ARG A 44 11.60 9.53 -6.87
CA ARG A 44 11.37 8.09 -7.06
C ARG A 44 12.25 7.24 -6.14
N GLY A 45 13.51 7.63 -5.93
CA GLY A 45 14.43 6.96 -5.01
C GLY A 45 13.91 6.95 -3.58
N SER A 46 13.45 8.09 -3.07
CA SER A 46 12.84 8.19 -1.73
C SER A 46 11.61 7.29 -1.56
N VAL A 47 10.72 7.27 -2.56
CA VAL A 47 9.53 6.42 -2.53
C VAL A 47 9.91 4.94 -2.59
N GLN A 48 10.86 4.56 -3.45
CA GLN A 48 11.32 3.18 -3.52
C GLN A 48 11.95 2.72 -2.21
N ALA A 49 12.78 3.56 -1.59
CA ALA A 49 13.37 3.27 -0.29
C ALA A 49 12.30 3.10 0.81
N ALA A 50 11.22 3.89 0.77
CA ALA A 50 10.09 3.75 1.68
C ALA A 50 9.33 2.43 1.47
N ILE A 51 9.10 2.04 0.22
CA ILE A 51 8.48 0.75 -0.14
C ILE A 51 9.37 -0.41 0.36
N ASP A 52 10.67 -0.36 0.10
CA ASP A 52 11.61 -1.41 0.51
C ASP A 52 11.66 -1.54 2.04
N GLY A 53 11.58 -0.42 2.76
CA GLY A 53 11.43 -0.40 4.22
C GLY A 53 10.15 -1.11 4.67
N LEU A 54 9.02 -0.77 4.03
CA LEU A 54 7.72 -1.36 4.33
C LEU A 54 7.70 -2.88 4.08
N VAL A 55 8.29 -3.33 2.97
CA VAL A 55 8.43 -4.77 2.67
C VAL A 55 9.16 -5.50 3.80
N ARG A 56 10.32 -4.98 4.23
CA ARG A 56 11.10 -5.57 5.33
C ARG A 56 10.34 -5.58 6.65
N GLU A 57 9.59 -4.52 6.95
CA GLU A 57 8.76 -4.46 8.15
C GLU A 57 7.66 -5.53 8.14
N TYR A 58 6.93 -5.68 7.03
CA TYR A 58 5.90 -6.71 6.91
C TYR A 58 6.46 -8.13 6.91
N GLU A 59 7.66 -8.33 6.35
CA GLU A 59 8.40 -9.60 6.43
C GLU A 59 8.79 -9.96 7.87
N GLY A 60 9.22 -8.98 8.67
CA GLY A 60 9.65 -9.20 10.05
C GLY A 60 8.52 -9.31 11.09
N ARG A 61 7.28 -8.88 10.76
CA ARG A 61 6.15 -8.78 11.72
C ARG A 61 5.44 -10.10 12.05
N GLU A 62 5.86 -11.25 11.52
CA GLU A 62 5.14 -12.55 11.64
C GLU A 62 3.60 -12.44 11.46
N SER A 63 3.15 -11.47 10.66
CA SER A 63 1.74 -11.11 10.45
C SER A 63 1.16 -11.82 9.24
N GLY A 64 -0.17 -12.00 9.17
CA GLY A 64 -0.87 -12.59 8.01
C GLY A 64 -0.93 -11.71 6.76
N LEU A 65 -0.32 -10.52 6.77
CA LEU A 65 -0.27 -9.58 5.66
C LEU A 65 1.16 -9.44 5.11
N GLN A 66 1.26 -9.04 3.84
CA GLN A 66 2.52 -8.80 3.15
C GLN A 66 2.35 -7.74 2.06
N ILE A 67 3.42 -7.00 1.79
CA ILE A 67 3.52 -6.11 0.64
C ILE A 67 4.14 -6.90 -0.51
N ARG A 68 3.50 -6.92 -1.68
CA ARG A 68 3.99 -7.65 -2.87
C ARG A 68 4.05 -6.75 -4.09
N GLU A 69 5.06 -7.00 -4.92
CA GLU A 69 5.13 -6.44 -6.27
C GLU A 69 4.35 -7.32 -7.25
N ILE A 70 3.44 -6.70 -8.01
CA ILE A 70 2.58 -7.33 -9.01
C ILE A 70 2.57 -6.43 -10.24
N ALA A 71 3.03 -6.94 -11.38
CA ALA A 71 3.07 -6.22 -12.66
C ALA A 71 3.74 -4.83 -12.60
N GLY A 72 4.75 -4.66 -11.73
CA GLY A 72 5.46 -3.37 -11.53
C GLY A 72 4.75 -2.37 -10.61
N GLY A 73 3.66 -2.78 -9.97
CA GLY A 73 3.01 -2.04 -8.88
C GLY A 73 3.10 -2.79 -7.56
N TRP A 74 2.80 -2.10 -6.46
CA TRP A 74 2.85 -2.65 -5.10
C TRP A 74 1.45 -2.72 -4.51
N GLN A 75 1.15 -3.84 -3.84
CA GLN A 75 -0.14 -4.07 -3.21
C GLN A 75 0.01 -4.77 -1.86
N LEU A 76 -0.84 -4.40 -0.90
CA LEU A 76 -0.99 -5.13 0.35
C LEU A 76 -1.87 -6.36 0.09
N THR A 77 -1.35 -7.54 0.41
CA THR A 77 -2.03 -8.82 0.20
C THR A 77 -1.98 -9.68 1.45
N THR A 78 -2.86 -10.68 1.54
CA THR A 78 -2.74 -11.72 2.56
C THR A 78 -1.58 -12.65 2.22
N ARG A 79 -0.99 -13.25 3.25
CA ARG A 79 0.03 -14.29 3.06
C ARG A 79 -0.57 -15.56 2.49
N THR A 80 0.23 -16.25 1.69
CA THR A 80 -0.15 -17.50 1.05
C THR A 80 -0.38 -18.63 2.06
N GLU A 81 0.24 -18.58 3.24
CA GLU A 81 0.01 -19.56 4.30
C GLU A 81 -1.45 -19.59 4.79
N PHE A 82 -2.19 -18.50 4.64
CA PHE A 82 -3.59 -18.38 5.08
C PHE A 82 -4.59 -18.40 3.91
N HIS A 83 -4.15 -18.78 2.71
CA HIS A 83 -4.96 -18.69 1.50
C HIS A 83 -6.24 -19.54 1.58
N ASP A 84 -6.18 -20.72 2.19
CA ASP A 84 -7.31 -21.64 2.26
C ASP A 84 -8.40 -21.10 3.19
N GLU A 85 -8.03 -20.58 4.36
CA GLU A 85 -8.95 -19.93 5.31
C GLU A 85 -9.57 -18.67 4.71
N VAL A 86 -8.76 -17.82 4.08
CA VAL A 86 -9.24 -16.60 3.40
C VAL A 86 -10.23 -16.96 2.30
N ARG A 87 -9.92 -17.97 1.48
CA ARG A 87 -10.81 -18.43 0.41
C ARG A 87 -12.11 -19.02 0.97
N HIS A 88 -12.05 -19.75 2.08
CA HIS A 88 -13.25 -20.26 2.74
C HIS A 88 -14.12 -19.10 3.26
N PHE A 89 -13.53 -18.11 3.93
CA PHE A 89 -14.22 -16.92 4.41
C PHE A 89 -14.90 -16.12 3.29
N LEU A 90 -14.23 -15.93 2.15
CA LEU A 90 -14.82 -15.24 1.01
C LEU A 90 -16.01 -16.00 0.41
N LYS A 91 -16.05 -17.34 0.51
CA LYS A 91 -17.20 -18.15 0.06
C LYS A 91 -18.41 -18.06 0.99
N THR A 92 -18.20 -17.82 2.30
CA THR A 92 -19.31 -17.70 3.27
C THR A 92 -20.03 -16.35 3.18
N ARG A 93 -19.42 -15.37 2.51
CA ARG A 93 -20.03 -14.10 2.17
C ARG A 93 -20.34 -14.10 0.68
N PRO A 94 -21.56 -14.51 0.24
CA PRO A 94 -21.95 -14.26 -1.13
C PRO A 94 -21.79 -12.76 -1.37
N SER A 95 -20.89 -12.39 -2.30
CA SER A 95 -20.70 -11.00 -2.66
C SER A 95 -22.08 -10.44 -2.94
N ALA A 96 -22.50 -9.41 -2.19
CA ALA A 96 -23.62 -8.59 -2.62
C ALA A 96 -23.15 -7.86 -3.89
N LYS A 97 -23.17 -8.57 -5.02
CA LYS A 97 -23.34 -7.93 -6.32
C LYS A 97 -24.72 -7.32 -6.27
N LEU A 98 -24.80 -6.04 -5.95
CA LEU A 98 -25.86 -5.22 -6.48
C LEU A 98 -25.35 -4.68 -7.82
N SER A 99 -25.96 -5.23 -8.85
CA SER A 99 -25.89 -4.83 -10.24
C SER A 99 -26.27 -3.36 -10.42
N LEU A 100 -25.39 -2.57 -11.04
CA LEU A 100 -25.57 -1.67 -12.20
C LEU A 100 -24.40 -0.69 -12.28
#